data_AF-A0A0C3CWI4-F1
#
_entry.id   AF-A0A0C3CWI4-F1
#
_cell.length_a   1.000
_cell.length_b   1.000
_cell.length_c   1.000
_cell.angle_alpha   90.00
_cell.angle_beta   90.00
_cell.angle_gamma   90.00
#
_symmetry.space_group_name_H-M   'P 1'
#
loop_
_entity.id
_entity.type
_entity.pdbx_description
1 polymer ?
#
loop_
_entity_poly.entity_id
_entity_poly.type
_entity_poly.pdbx_seq_one_letter_code
_entity_poly.pdbx_strand_id
1 'polypeptide(L)'
;MEKQSREALPGYECGLTRSITPLFLQEASTTPHFHGFRCSEYSAHHQLVKQHASHIHQVYPYFFVEYTGTLNKRHVNRYISKLLRSLNHAIALSLKRRPESPRSQFIRAIVLVKGIHFYGFHTSYTPFLKVLVADPTYVTRIVTILQSGSVMGTRFRVFESHLGYILQFMCDFGLYGCGEIEIEDALERCPESLDENDDSNPPRFGLSSYFRESRLPLEVDVIAAHILNRNRLAARDLYLHSHPVPNLPPEPLVLSVRELWDDERKYRQSLGLHPSPEIPIDPSESSRAGGGEWVAEARWWDEIRKRIEREREPHDPITDNKPHDWERFVMTAFESVEAIWEKEYKTWKPARKQENEHEAIPPMAEYSWEPKNVPAVDGQDDQIEVDISLLSNQDLNQLDQEEEQIRNREVLDDFAEQEEIEEPEEIYEESVHEEDPYLPMEEQRSR
;
A
#
# COMPACT_ATOMS: atom_id res chain seq x y z
N MET A 1 49.21 62.08 -11.51
CA MET A 1 49.27 61.77 -10.07
C MET A 1 48.16 60.75 -9.85
N GLU A 2 48.35 59.49 -9.51
CA GLU A 2 49.48 58.73 -8.97
C GLU A 2 49.27 57.26 -9.40
N LYS A 3 50.35 56.49 -9.47
CA LYS A 3 50.38 55.08 -9.89
C LYS A 3 49.94 54.15 -8.75
N GLN A 4 49.40 52.98 -9.13
CA GLN A 4 49.67 51.61 -8.59
C GLN A 4 48.37 50.78 -8.67
N SER A 5 48.31 49.48 -8.86
CA SER A 5 49.10 48.45 -9.57
C SER A 5 48.28 47.15 -9.45
N ARG A 6 48.42 46.25 -10.42
CA ARG A 6 47.74 44.94 -10.52
C ARG A 6 48.09 44.00 -9.36
N GLU A 7 47.18 43.06 -9.05
CA GLU A 7 47.51 41.65 -8.79
C GLU A 7 46.31 40.74 -9.10
N ALA A 8 46.61 39.50 -9.49
CA ALA A 8 45.71 38.51 -10.08
C ALA A 8 45.82 37.17 -9.32
N LEU A 9 44.67 36.49 -9.09
CA LEU A 9 44.37 35.03 -8.97
C LEU A 9 45.21 34.16 -7.98
N PRO A 10 44.69 33.05 -7.39
CA PRO A 10 43.99 31.91 -8.05
C PRO A 10 42.75 31.41 -7.25
N GLY A 11 41.89 30.48 -7.67
CA GLY A 11 42.08 29.30 -8.51
C GLY A 11 42.48 28.07 -7.67
N TYR A 12 41.56 27.10 -7.56
CA TYR A 12 41.75 25.66 -7.31
C TYR A 12 41.61 25.07 -5.89
N GLU A 13 40.71 24.07 -5.88
CA GLU A 13 40.78 22.74 -5.25
C GLU A 13 40.55 22.59 -3.74
N CYS A 14 39.35 22.12 -3.39
CA CYS A 14 39.20 21.12 -2.34
C CYS A 14 38.81 19.79 -2.98
N GLY A 15 39.83 19.07 -3.45
CA GLY A 15 39.74 17.64 -3.70
C GLY A 15 39.99 16.88 -2.40
N LEU A 16 38.95 16.28 -1.84
CA LEU A 16 39.07 15.09 -1.00
C LEU A 16 38.10 14.05 -1.52
N THR A 17 38.64 13.26 -2.43
CA THR A 17 38.14 11.95 -2.85
C THR A 17 38.01 11.05 -1.63
N ARG A 18 36.77 10.78 -1.20
CA ARG A 18 36.40 9.46 -0.69
C ARG A 18 35.40 8.87 -1.66
N SER A 19 35.88 7.90 -2.43
CA SER A 19 35.06 7.04 -3.25
C SER A 19 34.09 6.28 -2.35
N ILE A 20 32.85 6.75 -2.28
CA ILE A 20 31.72 5.88 -1.97
C ILE A 20 31.04 5.67 -3.31
N THR A 21 31.21 4.48 -3.84
CA THR A 21 30.51 3.99 -5.03
C THR A 21 29.01 4.26 -4.89
N PRO A 22 28.40 5.06 -5.77
CA PRO A 22 26.96 5.11 -5.87
C PRO A 22 26.54 3.75 -6.45
N LEU A 23 26.02 2.88 -5.60
CA LEU A 23 25.24 1.74 -6.06
C LEU A 23 24.02 2.34 -6.76
N PHE A 24 24.07 2.27 -8.09
CA PHE A 24 22.99 2.56 -9.02
C PHE A 24 21.67 1.97 -8.49
N LEU A 25 20.88 2.80 -7.80
CA LEU A 25 19.46 2.60 -7.68
C LEU A 25 18.87 3.20 -8.95
N GLN A 26 18.47 2.32 -9.84
CA GLN A 26 17.71 2.64 -11.02
C GLN A 26 16.42 3.32 -10.57
N GLU A 27 16.41 4.66 -10.65
CA GLU A 27 15.23 5.50 -10.41
C GLU A 27 14.10 4.98 -11.29
N ALA A 28 13.13 4.31 -10.66
CA ALA A 28 11.84 4.08 -11.28
C ALA A 28 11.16 5.43 -11.36
N SER A 29 10.90 5.91 -12.56
CA SER A 29 10.57 7.30 -12.88
C SER A 29 9.20 7.81 -12.39
N THR A 30 8.55 7.13 -11.45
CA THR A 30 7.29 7.53 -10.82
C THR A 30 7.02 6.57 -9.66
N THR A 31 7.53 6.88 -8.47
CA THR A 31 6.99 6.31 -7.23
C THR A 31 5.72 7.07 -6.87
N PRO A 32 4.63 6.38 -6.50
CA PRO A 32 3.45 7.08 -6.03
C PRO A 32 3.76 7.60 -4.64
N HIS A 33 3.58 8.91 -4.45
CA HIS A 33 3.77 9.57 -3.16
C HIS A 33 2.40 9.75 -2.51
N PHE A 34 2.29 9.37 -1.24
CA PHE A 34 1.12 9.72 -0.44
C PHE A 34 1.39 11.05 0.25
N HIS A 35 0.76 12.12 -0.23
CA HIS A 35 0.82 13.43 0.42
C HIS A 35 -0.19 13.50 1.57
N GLY A 36 0.31 13.70 2.79
CA GLY A 36 -0.43 14.37 3.85
C GLY A 36 -1.18 13.45 4.82
N PHE A 37 -0.45 12.88 5.78
CA PHE A 37 -1.02 12.74 7.12
C PHE A 37 -0.78 14.03 7.89
N ARG A 38 -1.87 14.72 8.28
CA ARG A 38 -1.82 15.79 9.28
C ARG A 38 -2.00 15.13 10.64
N CYS A 39 -0.91 14.95 11.36
CA CYS A 39 -0.94 14.32 12.67
C CYS A 39 -0.46 15.30 13.74
N SER A 40 -0.95 15.11 14.96
CA SER A 40 -0.58 15.85 16.17
C SER A 40 0.25 14.93 17.05
N GLU A 41 1.52 15.25 17.28
CA GLU A 41 2.34 14.52 18.27
C GLU A 41 1.94 14.97 19.69
N TYR A 42 1.70 14.03 20.60
CA TYR A 42 1.48 14.32 22.02
C TYR A 42 2.72 13.90 22.82
N SER A 43 3.62 14.84 23.12
CA SER A 43 4.78 14.57 24.00
C SER A 43 4.40 14.83 25.45
N ALA A 44 4.56 13.83 26.31
CA ALA A 44 4.32 13.95 27.76
C ALA A 44 5.31 14.88 28.47
N HIS A 45 6.43 15.25 27.83
CA HIS A 45 7.49 16.05 28.45
C HIS A 45 7.55 17.51 28.00
N HIS A 46 6.95 17.86 26.86
CA HIS A 46 6.76 19.24 26.43
C HIS A 46 5.43 19.34 25.69
N GLN A 47 4.53 20.15 26.25
CA GLN A 47 3.16 20.39 25.83
C GLN A 47 3.11 21.19 24.51
N LEU A 48 3.61 20.61 23.42
CA LEU A 48 3.58 21.20 22.08
C LEU A 48 3.04 20.16 21.09
N VAL A 49 1.74 20.24 20.83
CA VAL A 49 1.12 19.58 19.68
C VAL A 49 1.61 20.28 18.42
N LYS A 50 2.63 19.71 17.76
CA LYS A 50 3.06 20.18 16.44
C LYS A 50 2.29 19.43 15.36
N GLN A 51 1.68 20.19 14.46
CA GLN A 51 1.14 19.63 13.23
C GLN A 51 2.30 19.27 12.32
N HIS A 52 2.24 18.11 11.69
CA HIS A 52 3.26 17.69 10.74
C HIS A 52 2.64 17.14 9.46
N ALA A 53 3.42 17.15 8.38
CA ALA A 53 3.14 16.43 7.14
C ALA A 53 4.05 15.21 7.06
N SER A 54 3.47 14.03 6.88
CA SER A 54 4.24 12.82 6.56
C SER A 54 4.00 12.40 5.11
N HIS A 55 5.10 12.17 4.40
CA HIS A 55 5.14 11.60 3.06
C HIS A 55 5.52 10.12 3.17
N ILE A 56 4.59 9.24 2.79
CA ILE A 56 4.81 7.80 2.89
C ILE A 56 5.25 7.25 1.54
N HIS A 57 6.39 6.59 1.51
CA HIS A 57 7.05 6.08 0.32
C HIS A 57 6.98 4.55 0.22
N GLN A 58 7.18 4.04 -1.00
CA GLN A 58 7.23 2.60 -1.32
C GLN A 58 5.92 1.83 -1.07
N VAL A 59 4.79 2.52 -1.06
CA VAL A 59 3.46 1.89 -1.05
C VAL A 59 2.97 1.83 -2.49
N TYR A 60 2.70 0.64 -3.01
CA TYR A 60 2.27 0.48 -4.40
C TYR A 60 0.89 -0.17 -4.46
N PRO A 61 -0.05 0.36 -5.27
CA PRO A 61 -1.33 -0.30 -5.51
C PRO A 61 -1.12 -1.66 -6.17
N TYR A 62 -2.01 -2.60 -5.87
CA TYR A 62 -1.95 -3.93 -6.45
C TYR A 62 -3.31 -4.51 -6.75
N PHE A 63 -3.29 -5.56 -7.57
CA PHE A 63 -4.40 -6.48 -7.78
C PHE A 63 -3.84 -7.88 -7.98
N PHE A 64 -4.72 -8.88 -7.96
CA PHE A 64 -4.33 -10.28 -8.15
C PHE A 64 -4.92 -10.86 -9.44
N VAL A 65 -4.18 -11.77 -10.06
CA VAL A 65 -4.68 -12.66 -11.12
C VAL A 65 -4.36 -14.10 -10.77
N GLU A 66 -5.28 -15.01 -11.07
CA GLU A 66 -5.08 -16.44 -10.79
C GLU A 66 -3.99 -17.02 -11.70
N TYR A 67 -3.09 -17.83 -11.13
CA TYR A 67 -2.03 -18.49 -11.89
C TYR A 67 -2.41 -19.94 -12.22
N THR A 68 -2.67 -20.22 -13.49
CA THR A 68 -3.07 -21.56 -13.96
C THR A 68 -1.92 -22.40 -14.50
N GLY A 69 -0.70 -21.87 -14.50
CA GLY A 69 0.48 -22.53 -15.05
C GLY A 69 1.12 -23.55 -14.10
N THR A 70 2.17 -24.23 -14.58
CA THR A 70 2.91 -25.18 -13.75
C THR A 70 3.78 -24.45 -12.73
N LEU A 71 3.77 -24.88 -11.47
CA LEU A 71 4.50 -24.24 -10.36
C LEU A 71 6.01 -24.54 -10.34
N ASN A 72 6.62 -24.79 -11.50
CA ASN A 72 8.07 -24.88 -11.64
C ASN A 72 8.69 -23.48 -11.70
N LYS A 73 9.76 -23.24 -10.93
CA LYS A 73 10.48 -21.96 -10.89
C LYS A 73 10.80 -21.37 -12.25
N ARG A 74 11.32 -22.17 -13.16
CA ARG A 74 11.69 -21.67 -14.49
C ARG A 74 10.46 -21.25 -15.30
N HIS A 75 9.35 -21.98 -15.16
CA HIS A 75 8.12 -21.68 -15.88
C HIS A 75 7.46 -20.42 -15.30
N VAL A 76 7.26 -20.36 -13.99
CA VAL A 76 6.66 -19.19 -13.34
C VAL A 76 7.46 -17.92 -13.63
N ASN A 77 8.79 -17.94 -13.52
CA ASN A 77 9.61 -16.75 -13.82
C ASN A 77 9.52 -16.32 -15.29
N ARG A 78 9.45 -17.28 -16.22
CA ARG A 78 9.23 -16.99 -17.65
C ARG A 78 7.85 -16.38 -17.86
N TYR A 79 6.82 -16.96 -17.27
CA TYR A 79 5.45 -16.46 -17.35
C TYR A 79 5.34 -15.04 -16.79
N ILE A 80 5.91 -14.79 -15.60
CA ILE A 80 5.97 -13.46 -14.98
C ILE A 80 6.69 -12.47 -15.88
N SER A 81 7.85 -12.85 -16.44
CA SER A 81 8.63 -11.96 -17.32
C SER A 81 7.87 -11.64 -18.60
N LYS A 82 7.22 -12.63 -19.22
CA LYS A 82 6.39 -12.46 -20.42
C LYS A 82 5.18 -11.57 -20.13
N LEU A 83 4.48 -11.80 -19.02
CA LEU A 83 3.33 -11.01 -18.58
C LEU A 83 3.76 -9.56 -18.31
N LEU A 84 4.86 -9.34 -17.59
CA LEU A 84 5.39 -8.01 -17.27
C LEU A 84 5.69 -7.20 -18.53
N ARG A 85 6.39 -7.80 -19.51
CA ARG A 85 6.74 -7.12 -20.77
C ARG A 85 5.51 -6.87 -21.63
N SER A 86 4.65 -7.86 -21.79
CA SER A 86 3.43 -7.74 -22.60
C SER A 86 2.46 -6.72 -22.02
N LEU A 87 2.32 -6.69 -20.68
CA LEU A 87 1.46 -5.74 -19.99
C LEU A 87 2.00 -4.31 -20.09
N ASN A 88 3.28 -4.07 -19.79
CA ASN A 88 3.88 -2.73 -19.97
C ASN A 88 3.76 -2.25 -21.43
N HIS A 89 3.96 -3.14 -22.41
CA HIS A 89 3.80 -2.82 -23.82
C HIS A 89 2.35 -2.43 -24.17
N ALA A 90 1.37 -3.22 -23.72
CA ALA A 90 -0.05 -2.93 -23.96
C ALA A 90 -0.49 -1.60 -23.32
N ILE A 91 -0.02 -1.31 -22.10
CA ILE A 91 -0.31 -0.04 -21.42
C ILE A 91 0.31 1.13 -22.18
N ALA A 92 1.58 1.01 -22.60
CA ALA A 92 2.25 2.04 -23.40
C ALA A 92 1.50 2.35 -24.70
N LEU A 93 1.07 1.32 -25.42
CA LEU A 93 0.25 1.47 -26.63
C LEU A 93 -1.09 2.14 -26.33
N SER A 94 -1.78 1.74 -25.26
CA SER A 94 -3.06 2.33 -24.88
C SER A 94 -2.93 3.83 -24.55
N LEU A 95 -1.82 4.24 -23.94
CA LEU A 95 -1.50 5.63 -23.61
C LEU A 95 -0.87 6.39 -24.78
N LYS A 96 -0.78 5.78 -25.97
CA LYS A 96 -0.13 6.35 -27.17
C LYS A 96 1.33 6.76 -26.91
N ARG A 97 2.01 6.08 -25.98
CA ARG A 97 3.42 6.27 -25.63
C ARG A 97 4.29 5.25 -26.36
N ARG A 98 5.58 5.58 -26.54
CA ARG A 98 6.56 4.66 -27.14
C ARG A 98 6.87 3.51 -26.16
N PRO A 99 6.57 2.23 -26.49
CA PRO A 99 6.79 1.12 -25.56
C PRO A 99 8.26 0.88 -25.20
N GLU A 100 9.19 1.22 -26.10
CA GLU A 100 10.63 1.05 -25.88
C GLU A 100 11.26 2.15 -25.02
N SER A 101 10.50 3.17 -24.62
CA SER A 101 11.02 4.22 -23.75
C SER A 101 11.25 3.69 -22.34
N PRO A 102 12.37 4.03 -21.67
CA PRO A 102 12.58 3.69 -20.26
C PRO A 102 11.51 4.29 -19.34
N ARG A 103 10.80 5.35 -19.77
CA ARG A 103 9.68 5.96 -19.04
C ARG A 103 8.35 5.20 -19.20
N SER A 104 8.31 4.14 -20.01
CA SER A 104 7.11 3.32 -20.24
C SER A 104 7.06 2.10 -19.32
N GLN A 105 7.44 2.29 -18.05
CA GLN A 105 7.36 1.27 -17.00
C GLN A 105 6.20 1.59 -16.07
N PHE A 106 5.14 0.79 -16.16
CA PHE A 106 3.90 0.99 -15.40
C PHE A 106 3.71 -0.05 -14.31
N ILE A 107 4.29 -1.24 -14.49
CA ILE A 107 4.27 -2.31 -13.49
C ILE A 107 5.59 -2.31 -12.73
N ARG A 108 5.50 -2.19 -11.40
CA ARG A 108 6.65 -2.21 -10.50
C ARG A 108 7.22 -3.61 -10.35
N ALA A 109 6.36 -4.59 -10.07
CA ALA A 109 6.76 -5.99 -9.89
C ALA A 109 5.55 -6.91 -10.03
N ILE A 110 5.81 -8.18 -10.34
CA ILE A 110 4.81 -9.24 -10.27
C ILE A 110 5.38 -10.35 -9.39
N VAL A 111 4.64 -10.73 -8.35
CA VAL A 111 5.08 -11.67 -7.32
C VAL A 111 4.12 -12.85 -7.27
N LEU A 112 4.65 -14.08 -7.25
CA LEU A 112 3.83 -15.27 -6.99
C LEU A 112 3.45 -15.30 -5.51
N VAL A 113 2.15 -15.40 -5.23
CA VAL A 113 1.58 -15.48 -3.89
C VAL A 113 0.58 -16.62 -3.82
N LYS A 114 0.27 -17.07 -2.60
CA LYS A 114 -0.81 -18.03 -2.34
C LYS A 114 -1.96 -17.34 -1.63
N GLY A 115 -3.17 -17.71 -1.98
CA GLY A 115 -4.40 -17.15 -1.42
C GLY A 115 -5.56 -18.13 -1.51
N ILE A 116 -6.70 -17.74 -0.97
CA ILE A 116 -7.93 -18.53 -1.00
C ILE A 116 -9.00 -17.62 -1.60
N HIS A 117 -9.79 -18.13 -2.55
CA HIS A 117 -10.90 -17.36 -3.11
C HIS A 117 -11.93 -17.06 -2.03
N PHE A 118 -12.26 -15.78 -1.85
CA PHE A 118 -13.32 -15.36 -0.92
C PHE A 118 -14.72 -15.76 -1.40
N TYR A 119 -14.97 -15.71 -2.71
CA TYR A 119 -16.25 -16.12 -3.29
C TYR A 119 -16.30 -17.63 -3.52
N GLY A 120 -17.16 -18.30 -2.75
CA GLY A 120 -17.35 -19.75 -2.77
C GLY A 120 -16.76 -20.41 -1.51
N PHE A 121 -16.96 -21.72 -1.38
CA PHE A 121 -16.38 -22.50 -0.28
C PHE A 121 -15.11 -23.18 -0.78
N HIS A 122 -13.95 -22.70 -0.30
CA HIS A 122 -12.62 -23.19 -0.69
C HIS A 122 -11.79 -23.46 0.56
N THR A 123 -11.11 -24.61 0.59
CA THR A 123 -10.31 -25.06 1.75
C THR A 123 -8.81 -25.17 1.45
N SER A 124 -8.41 -25.01 0.19
CA SER A 124 -7.02 -25.15 -0.26
C SER A 124 -6.45 -23.83 -0.77
N TYR A 125 -5.12 -23.69 -0.72
CA TYR A 125 -4.43 -22.58 -1.35
C TYR A 125 -4.45 -22.70 -2.87
N THR A 126 -4.78 -21.58 -3.54
CA THR A 126 -4.62 -21.40 -4.98
C THR A 126 -3.46 -20.43 -5.23
N PRO A 127 -2.61 -20.65 -6.25
CA PRO A 127 -1.56 -19.72 -6.63
C PRO A 127 -2.13 -18.51 -7.38
N PHE A 128 -1.67 -17.32 -7.01
CA PHE A 128 -2.00 -16.04 -7.65
C PHE A 128 -0.73 -15.27 -8.00
N LEU A 129 -0.83 -14.37 -8.95
CA LEU A 129 0.18 -13.35 -9.21
C LEU A 129 -0.32 -12.01 -8.66
N LYS A 130 0.41 -11.46 -7.69
CA LYS A 130 0.24 -10.10 -7.19
C LYS A 130 0.95 -9.15 -8.15
N VAL A 131 0.18 -8.32 -8.84
CA VAL A 131 0.71 -7.33 -9.79
C VAL A 131 0.75 -5.98 -9.07
N LEU A 132 1.96 -5.47 -8.82
CA LEU A 132 2.21 -4.18 -8.20
C LEU A 132 2.35 -3.12 -9.30
N VAL A 133 1.50 -2.11 -9.26
CA VAL A 133 1.46 -1.02 -10.24
C VAL A 133 2.26 0.17 -9.71
N ALA A 134 3.02 0.83 -10.58
CA ALA A 134 3.85 1.97 -10.21
C ALA A 134 3.00 3.21 -9.87
N ASP A 135 1.87 3.40 -10.54
CA ASP A 135 1.01 4.57 -10.35
C ASP A 135 -0.46 4.13 -10.20
N PRO A 136 -1.16 4.54 -9.12
CA PRO A 136 -2.57 4.19 -8.89
C PRO A 136 -3.52 4.67 -9.99
N THR A 137 -3.19 5.74 -10.69
CA THR A 137 -4.03 6.29 -11.77
C THR A 137 -4.25 5.28 -12.90
N TYR A 138 -3.26 4.43 -13.17
CA TYR A 138 -3.34 3.47 -14.27
C TYR A 138 -4.03 2.15 -13.90
N VAL A 139 -4.38 1.90 -12.62
CA VAL A 139 -4.91 0.60 -12.18
C VAL A 139 -6.17 0.21 -12.95
N THR A 140 -7.16 1.10 -13.06
CA THR A 140 -8.41 0.83 -13.77
C THR A 140 -8.16 0.48 -15.24
N ARG A 141 -7.32 1.26 -15.92
CA ARG A 141 -6.93 1.04 -17.33
C ARG A 141 -6.23 -0.31 -17.51
N ILE A 142 -5.30 -0.65 -16.62
CA ILE A 142 -4.56 -1.93 -16.64
C ILE A 142 -5.52 -3.11 -16.52
N VAL A 143 -6.49 -3.01 -15.61
CA VAL A 143 -7.48 -4.07 -15.37
C VAL A 143 -8.37 -4.27 -16.59
N THR A 144 -8.83 -3.19 -17.23
CA THR A 144 -9.60 -3.26 -18.49
C THR A 144 -8.80 -3.94 -19.61
N ILE A 145 -7.51 -3.61 -19.75
CA ILE A 145 -6.62 -4.25 -20.73
C ILE A 145 -6.52 -5.76 -20.48
N LEU A 146 -6.32 -6.18 -19.23
CA LEU A 146 -6.22 -7.58 -18.85
C LEU A 146 -7.54 -8.36 -19.07
N GLN A 147 -8.68 -7.75 -18.77
CA GLN A 147 -9.99 -8.36 -18.94
C GLN A 147 -10.41 -8.50 -20.41
N SER A 148 -9.95 -7.58 -21.29
CA SER A 148 -10.26 -7.63 -22.72
C SER A 148 -9.68 -8.87 -23.43
N GLY A 149 -8.59 -9.42 -22.89
CA GLY A 149 -7.83 -10.51 -23.52
C GLY A 149 -6.76 -10.03 -24.51
N SER A 150 -6.47 -8.73 -24.56
CA SER A 150 -5.42 -8.17 -25.42
C SER A 150 -4.03 -8.69 -25.05
N VAL A 151 -3.78 -8.98 -23.77
CA VAL A 151 -2.48 -9.46 -23.27
C VAL A 151 -2.46 -10.99 -23.26
N MET A 152 -1.44 -11.58 -23.89
CA MET A 152 -1.22 -13.04 -23.93
C MET A 152 -2.42 -13.88 -24.43
N GLY A 153 -3.31 -13.27 -25.22
CA GLY A 153 -4.53 -13.91 -25.72
C GLY A 153 -5.47 -14.44 -24.63
N THR A 154 -5.31 -14.00 -23.38
CA THR A 154 -5.96 -14.58 -22.20
C THR A 154 -6.82 -13.52 -21.52
N ARG A 155 -8.09 -13.82 -21.29
CA ARG A 155 -8.97 -12.96 -20.49
C ARG A 155 -8.73 -13.24 -19.01
N PHE A 156 -8.00 -12.35 -18.35
CA PHE A 156 -7.66 -12.52 -16.95
C PHE A 156 -8.84 -12.18 -16.05
N ARG A 157 -9.10 -13.06 -15.07
CA ARG A 157 -9.94 -12.72 -13.93
C ARG A 157 -9.10 -11.96 -12.92
N VAL A 158 -9.44 -10.70 -12.73
CA VAL A 158 -8.76 -9.80 -11.79
C VAL A 158 -9.50 -9.81 -10.45
N PHE A 159 -8.76 -9.82 -9.35
CA PHE A 159 -9.26 -9.77 -7.99
C PHE A 159 -8.72 -8.55 -7.25
N GLU A 160 -9.52 -8.00 -6.34
CA GLU A 160 -9.19 -6.86 -5.48
C GLU A 160 -8.85 -5.53 -6.18
N SER A 161 -9.13 -5.41 -7.48
CA SER A 161 -8.94 -4.16 -8.24
C SER A 161 -9.90 -3.02 -7.90
N HIS A 162 -10.98 -3.33 -7.18
CA HIS A 162 -12.02 -2.35 -6.81
C HIS A 162 -11.69 -1.62 -5.51
N LEU A 163 -10.65 -2.04 -4.79
CA LEU A 163 -10.21 -1.38 -3.57
C LEU A 163 -9.40 -0.14 -3.96
N GLY A 164 -9.78 1.03 -3.43
CA GLY A 164 -9.02 2.25 -3.63
C GLY A 164 -7.62 2.14 -3.03
N TYR A 165 -6.63 2.78 -3.66
CA TYR A 165 -5.22 2.75 -3.23
C TYR A 165 -5.05 3.08 -1.74
N ILE A 166 -5.73 4.12 -1.25
CA ILE A 166 -5.69 4.55 0.16
C ILE A 166 -6.24 3.45 1.08
N LEU A 167 -7.33 2.80 0.67
CA LEU A 167 -7.94 1.72 1.46
C LEU A 167 -7.03 0.49 1.51
N GLN A 168 -6.39 0.12 0.39
CA GLN A 168 -5.41 -0.96 0.37
C GLN A 168 -4.27 -0.68 1.34
N PHE A 169 -3.71 0.54 1.31
CA PHE A 169 -2.67 0.99 2.23
C PHE A 169 -3.13 0.88 3.69
N MET A 170 -4.31 1.42 4.03
CA MET A 170 -4.83 1.37 5.40
C MET A 170 -5.02 -0.07 5.89
N CYS A 171 -5.56 -0.96 5.04
CA CYS A 171 -5.73 -2.38 5.37
C CYS A 171 -4.40 -3.10 5.61
N ASP A 172 -3.41 -2.87 4.75
CA ASP A 172 -2.10 -3.54 4.86
C ASP A 172 -1.32 -3.07 6.10
N PHE A 173 -1.43 -1.80 6.50
CA PHE A 173 -0.71 -1.29 7.66
C PHE A 173 -1.53 -1.25 8.95
N GLY A 174 -2.79 -1.72 8.92
CA GLY A 174 -3.65 -1.74 10.09
C GLY A 174 -4.07 -0.34 10.57
N LEU A 175 -4.16 0.60 9.63
CA LEU A 175 -4.50 2.00 9.89
C LEU A 175 -6.01 2.23 9.74
N TYR A 176 -6.53 3.20 10.48
CA TYR A 176 -7.92 3.65 10.39
C TYR A 176 -7.97 5.17 10.57
N GLY A 177 -9.07 5.79 10.13
CA GLY A 177 -9.23 7.24 10.19
C GLY A 177 -9.13 7.77 11.62
N CYS A 178 -8.43 8.90 11.79
CA CYS A 178 -8.15 9.53 13.09
C CYS A 178 -7.42 8.61 14.10
N GLY A 179 -6.83 7.50 13.66
CA GLY A 179 -5.96 6.67 14.47
C GLY A 179 -4.52 7.21 14.53
N GLU A 180 -3.76 6.69 15.49
CA GLU A 180 -2.34 7.00 15.63
C GLU A 180 -1.50 6.15 14.67
N ILE A 181 -0.48 6.76 14.07
CA ILE A 181 0.51 6.05 13.26
C ILE A 181 1.80 5.98 14.07
N GLU A 182 2.23 4.76 14.39
CA GLU A 182 3.46 4.46 15.10
C GLU A 182 4.57 4.25 14.06
N ILE A 183 5.62 5.07 14.11
CA ILE A 183 6.69 5.09 13.11
C ILE A 183 8.03 4.85 13.82
N GLU A 184 8.84 3.94 13.29
CA GLU A 184 10.16 3.61 13.85
C GLU A 184 11.21 4.67 13.52
N ASP A 185 11.32 5.06 12.24
CA ASP A 185 12.30 6.02 11.76
C ASP A 185 11.71 6.89 10.64
N ALA A 186 12.20 8.13 10.54
CA ALA A 186 11.74 9.14 9.62
C ALA A 186 12.88 10.10 9.22
N LEU A 187 12.79 10.66 8.02
CA LEU A 187 13.74 11.64 7.49
C LEU A 187 13.08 13.01 7.37
N GLU A 188 13.60 14.02 8.04
CA GLU A 188 13.07 15.38 8.00
C GLU A 188 13.51 16.12 6.73
N ARG A 189 12.55 16.78 6.08
CA ARG A 189 12.78 17.65 4.93
C ARG A 189 13.11 19.06 5.40
N CYS A 190 14.33 19.52 5.11
CA CYS A 190 14.80 20.88 5.40
C CYS A 190 14.56 21.31 6.86
N PRO A 191 15.32 20.77 7.83
CA PRO A 191 15.16 21.13 9.24
C PRO A 191 15.47 22.61 9.47
N GLU A 192 14.69 23.27 10.33
CA GLU A 192 14.80 24.71 10.62
C GLU A 192 16.14 25.10 11.29
N SER A 193 16.91 24.13 11.80
CA SER A 193 18.15 24.35 12.56
C SER A 193 19.37 23.64 11.94
N LEU A 194 19.72 23.97 10.70
CA LEU A 194 21.03 23.60 10.11
C LEU A 194 22.15 24.56 10.56
N ASP A 195 22.06 25.13 11.75
CA ASP A 195 23.19 25.87 12.33
C ASP A 195 24.26 24.84 12.73
N GLU A 196 25.28 24.68 11.88
CA GLU A 196 26.43 23.76 12.05
C GLU A 196 27.23 23.96 13.36
N ASN A 197 26.85 24.92 14.20
CA ASN A 197 27.54 25.31 15.43
C ASN A 197 26.81 24.95 16.73
N ASP A 198 25.60 24.38 16.69
CA ASP A 198 24.88 23.95 17.89
C ASP A 198 24.98 22.42 18.09
N ASP A 199 26.14 21.97 18.58
CA ASP A 199 26.43 20.58 18.99
C ASP A 199 25.56 20.11 20.19
N SER A 200 24.65 20.96 20.67
CA SER A 200 23.86 20.76 21.88
C SER A 200 22.60 19.91 21.67
N ASN A 201 22.13 19.77 20.43
CA ASN A 201 20.96 18.96 20.08
C ASN A 201 21.16 18.25 18.73
N PRO A 202 21.48 16.95 18.69
CA PRO A 202 21.49 16.20 17.44
C PRO A 202 20.09 16.24 16.80
N PRO A 203 19.98 16.29 15.46
CA PRO A 203 18.69 16.28 14.80
C PRO A 203 17.90 15.03 15.20
N ARG A 204 16.61 15.22 15.52
CA ARG A 204 15.72 14.16 16.04
C ARG A 204 15.43 13.09 14.98
N PHE A 205 15.62 13.44 13.71
CA PHE A 205 15.37 12.63 12.51
C PHE A 205 16.57 12.71 11.57
N GLY A 206 16.69 11.74 10.65
CA GLY A 206 17.68 11.82 9.58
C GLY A 206 17.35 12.95 8.58
N LEU A 207 18.29 13.33 7.72
CA LEU A 207 18.06 14.34 6.69
C LEU A 207 17.48 13.70 5.44
N SER A 208 16.35 14.21 4.96
CA SER A 208 15.81 13.85 3.65
C SER A 208 16.55 14.58 2.52
N SER A 209 16.66 13.93 1.37
CA SER A 209 17.14 14.54 0.12
C SER A 209 16.12 15.47 -0.55
N TYR A 210 14.86 15.45 -0.09
CA TYR A 210 13.78 16.21 -0.68
C TYR A 210 13.58 17.57 0.01
N PHE A 211 13.18 18.56 -0.77
CA PHE A 211 12.81 19.87 -0.26
C PHE A 211 11.41 19.86 0.34
N ARG A 212 11.18 20.80 1.26
CA ARG A 212 9.88 21.01 1.91
C ARG A 212 8.84 21.47 0.90
N GLU A 213 7.68 20.82 0.88
CA GLU A 213 6.56 21.15 -0.03
C GLU A 213 5.35 21.69 0.73
N SER A 214 5.30 21.52 2.05
CA SER A 214 4.21 21.97 2.91
C SER A 214 4.58 23.21 3.73
N ARG A 215 3.55 23.93 4.18
CA ARG A 215 3.68 25.03 5.14
C ARG A 215 3.68 24.56 6.61
N LEU A 216 3.66 23.24 6.87
CA LEU A 216 3.58 22.68 8.23
C LEU A 216 4.95 22.65 8.90
N PRO A 217 5.05 22.94 10.21
CA PRO A 217 6.33 23.16 10.90
C PRO A 217 7.24 21.93 10.96
N LEU A 218 6.71 20.73 10.70
CA LEU A 218 7.49 19.51 10.58
C LEU A 218 7.03 18.76 9.33
N GLU A 219 7.97 18.40 8.46
CA GLU A 219 7.72 17.62 7.26
C GLU A 219 8.71 16.47 7.18
N VAL A 220 8.19 15.25 7.08
CA VAL A 220 9.00 14.03 7.17
C VAL A 220 8.67 13.07 6.05
N ASP A 221 9.70 12.35 5.59
CA ASP A 221 9.63 11.21 4.70
C ASP A 221 9.75 9.93 5.51
N VAL A 222 8.84 9.00 5.23
CA VAL A 222 8.77 7.71 5.93
C VAL A 222 8.63 6.61 4.88
N ILE A 223 9.47 5.58 4.96
CA ILE A 223 9.26 4.38 4.14
C ILE A 223 8.22 3.48 4.79
N ALA A 224 7.41 2.80 3.98
CA ALA A 224 6.32 1.97 4.46
C ALA A 224 6.76 0.91 5.50
N ALA A 225 8.00 0.40 5.39
CA ALA A 225 8.57 -0.57 6.32
C ALA A 225 8.66 -0.08 7.78
N HIS A 226 8.78 1.23 8.02
CA HIS A 226 8.88 1.79 9.37
C HIS A 226 7.53 1.96 10.07
N ILE A 227 6.41 1.65 9.42
CA ILE A 227 5.07 1.75 10.03
C ILE A 227 4.84 0.54 10.94
N LEU A 228 4.95 0.76 12.25
CA LEU A 228 4.91 -0.28 13.28
C LEU A 228 3.49 -0.81 13.55
N ASN A 229 2.44 -0.07 13.20
CA ASN A 229 1.04 -0.49 13.38
C ASN A 229 0.76 -1.88 12.79
N ARG A 230 1.43 -2.21 11.67
CA ARG A 230 1.30 -3.50 10.99
C ARG A 230 1.65 -4.68 11.88
N ASN A 231 2.55 -4.51 12.86
CA ASN A 231 2.95 -5.56 13.79
C ASN A 231 1.81 -5.99 14.73
N ARG A 232 0.74 -5.18 14.83
CA ARG A 232 -0.49 -5.52 15.57
C ARG A 232 -1.40 -6.46 14.77
N LEU A 233 -1.17 -6.63 13.47
CA LEU A 233 -1.94 -7.52 12.61
C LEU A 233 -1.46 -8.97 12.76
N ALA A 234 -2.42 -9.90 12.87
CA ALA A 234 -2.14 -11.33 12.89
C ALA A 234 -2.99 -12.06 11.84
N ALA A 235 -2.33 -12.70 10.89
CA ALA A 235 -2.98 -13.60 9.94
C ALA A 235 -3.51 -14.84 10.66
N ARG A 236 -4.68 -15.33 10.23
CA ARG A 236 -5.33 -16.52 10.80
C ARG A 236 -5.57 -17.55 9.70
N ASP A 237 -4.87 -18.68 9.79
CA ASP A 237 -4.98 -19.79 8.85
C ASP A 237 -6.18 -20.70 9.18
N LEU A 238 -7.39 -20.11 9.25
CA LEU A 238 -8.61 -20.82 9.66
C LEU A 238 -9.07 -21.87 8.63
N TYR A 239 -8.75 -21.63 7.36
CA TYR A 239 -9.33 -22.34 6.24
C TYR A 239 -8.52 -23.57 5.81
N LEU A 240 -7.31 -23.72 6.34
CA LEU A 240 -6.34 -24.58 5.71
C LEU A 240 -6.59 -26.05 5.99
N HIS A 241 -6.77 -26.50 7.24
CA HIS A 241 -6.85 -27.95 7.51
C HIS A 241 -7.55 -28.35 8.83
N SER A 242 -8.48 -27.59 9.40
CA SER A 242 -8.94 -27.92 10.76
C SER A 242 -10.41 -27.57 11.05
N HIS A 243 -11.24 -28.62 10.99
CA HIS A 243 -12.26 -28.79 12.01
C HIS A 243 -11.56 -29.32 13.27
N PRO A 244 -11.78 -28.75 14.46
CA PRO A 244 -12.73 -27.69 14.78
C PRO A 244 -12.18 -26.28 14.54
N VAL A 245 -13.09 -25.35 14.25
CA VAL A 245 -12.81 -23.90 14.22
C VAL A 245 -12.05 -23.54 15.51
N PRO A 246 -10.85 -22.93 15.42
CA PRO A 246 -10.12 -22.49 16.60
C PRO A 246 -11.03 -21.64 17.50
N ASN A 247 -10.93 -21.81 18.82
CA ASN A 247 -11.66 -20.97 19.77
C ASN A 247 -11.38 -19.50 19.42
N LEU A 248 -12.43 -18.78 19.01
CA LEU A 248 -12.31 -17.37 18.69
C LEU A 248 -11.82 -16.63 19.94
N PRO A 249 -10.90 -15.67 19.79
CA PRO A 249 -10.50 -14.85 20.92
C PRO A 249 -11.75 -14.16 21.51
N PRO A 250 -11.82 -13.99 22.84
CA PRO A 250 -12.93 -13.28 23.47
C PRO A 250 -12.99 -11.80 23.08
N GLU A 251 -11.90 -11.27 22.50
CA GLU A 251 -11.80 -9.88 22.08
C GLU A 251 -12.44 -9.64 20.70
N PRO A 252 -12.94 -8.42 20.45
CA PRO A 252 -13.39 -8.02 19.13
C PRO A 252 -12.29 -8.25 18.07
N LEU A 253 -12.69 -8.81 16.93
CA LEU A 253 -11.80 -9.03 15.78
C LEU A 253 -11.49 -7.74 15.01
N VAL A 254 -12.38 -6.74 15.10
CA VAL A 254 -12.20 -5.44 14.46
C VAL A 254 -11.35 -4.56 15.38
N LEU A 255 -10.19 -4.12 14.89
CA LEU A 255 -9.19 -3.39 15.69
C LEU A 255 -9.71 -2.06 16.23
N SER A 256 -10.38 -1.27 15.39
CA SER A 256 -10.95 0.02 15.82
C SER A 256 -12.02 -0.12 16.91
N VAL A 257 -12.79 -1.20 16.88
CA VAL A 257 -13.77 -1.52 17.93
C VAL A 257 -13.05 -1.93 19.21
N ARG A 258 -11.93 -2.66 19.12
CA ARG A 258 -11.17 -3.08 20.30
C ARG A 258 -10.72 -1.89 21.15
N GLU A 259 -10.25 -0.82 20.53
CA GLU A 259 -9.81 0.38 21.25
C GLU A 259 -10.96 1.07 21.99
N LEU A 260 -12.13 1.17 21.34
CA LEU A 260 -13.33 1.70 21.99
C LEU A 260 -13.72 0.84 23.21
N TRP A 261 -13.60 -0.49 23.10
CA TRP A 261 -13.84 -1.40 24.22
C TRP A 261 -12.79 -1.24 25.33
N ASP A 262 -11.53 -0.95 24.99
CA ASP A 262 -10.47 -0.70 25.98
C ASP A 262 -10.75 0.57 26.77
N ASP A 263 -11.19 1.63 26.10
CA ASP A 263 -11.50 2.90 26.74
C ASP A 263 -12.75 2.80 27.63
N GLU A 264 -13.79 2.10 27.17
CA GLU A 264 -14.96 1.80 28.00
C GLU A 264 -14.56 0.93 29.22
N ARG A 265 -13.70 -0.07 29.05
CA ARG A 265 -13.18 -0.89 30.17
C ARG A 265 -12.48 -0.01 31.21
N LYS A 266 -11.58 0.88 30.79
CA LYS A 266 -10.88 1.83 31.69
C LYS A 266 -11.86 2.76 32.39
N TYR A 267 -12.83 3.30 31.65
CA TYR A 267 -13.85 4.19 32.20
C TYR A 267 -14.69 3.49 33.27
N ARG A 268 -15.18 2.28 33.00
CA ARG A 268 -15.93 1.47 33.97
C ARG A 268 -15.12 1.11 35.20
N GLN A 269 -13.85 0.75 35.03
CA GLN A 269 -12.93 0.50 36.14
C GLN A 269 -12.73 1.75 37.01
N SER A 270 -12.64 2.95 36.41
CA SER A 270 -12.55 4.21 37.15
C SER A 270 -13.78 4.51 38.00
N LEU A 271 -14.94 4.00 37.57
CA LEU A 271 -16.22 4.05 38.30
C LEU A 271 -16.41 2.89 39.29
N GLY A 272 -15.45 1.96 39.41
CA GLY A 272 -15.57 0.77 40.25
C GLY A 272 -16.57 -0.27 39.74
N LEU A 273 -16.98 -0.19 38.48
CA LEU A 273 -17.87 -1.15 37.84
C LEU A 273 -17.07 -2.32 37.23
N HIS A 274 -17.76 -3.43 36.95
CA HIS A 274 -17.16 -4.54 36.20
C HIS A 274 -16.71 -4.07 34.80
N PRO A 275 -15.48 -4.40 34.35
CA PRO A 275 -14.88 -3.86 33.13
C PRO A 275 -15.67 -4.19 31.87
N SER A 276 -16.19 -5.42 31.76
CA SER A 276 -17.04 -5.80 30.63
C SER A 276 -18.51 -5.57 30.96
N PRO A 277 -19.31 -4.93 30.08
CA PRO A 277 -20.75 -4.89 30.23
C PRO A 277 -21.36 -6.30 30.15
N GLU A 278 -22.51 -6.50 30.79
CA GLU A 278 -23.27 -7.74 30.64
C GLU A 278 -23.80 -7.84 29.20
N ILE A 279 -23.59 -8.99 28.56
CA ILE A 279 -24.04 -9.23 27.18
C ILE A 279 -25.58 -9.24 27.19
N PRO A 280 -26.25 -8.42 26.35
CA PRO A 280 -27.70 -8.45 26.25
C PRO A 280 -28.18 -9.85 25.87
N ILE A 281 -29.11 -10.40 26.65
CA ILE A 281 -29.76 -11.68 26.34
C ILE A 281 -30.73 -11.43 25.19
N ASP A 282 -30.51 -12.06 24.03
CA ASP A 282 -31.44 -11.99 22.90
C ASP A 282 -32.71 -12.79 23.26
N PRO A 283 -33.88 -12.16 23.47
CA PRO A 283 -35.10 -12.86 23.84
C PRO A 283 -35.55 -13.85 22.76
N SER A 284 -35.11 -13.66 21.50
CA SER A 284 -35.42 -14.53 20.38
C SER A 284 -34.50 -15.76 20.29
N GLU A 285 -33.40 -15.82 21.03
CA GLU A 285 -32.44 -16.93 20.96
C GLU A 285 -33.10 -18.27 21.34
N SER A 286 -33.96 -18.24 22.37
CA SER A 286 -34.79 -19.39 22.78
C SER A 286 -35.90 -19.76 21.79
N SER A 287 -36.30 -18.84 20.91
CA SER A 287 -37.35 -19.03 19.91
C SER A 287 -36.84 -19.54 18.56
N ARG A 288 -35.52 -19.51 18.33
CA ARG A 288 -34.88 -20.15 17.19
C ARG A 288 -34.81 -21.66 17.46
N ALA A 289 -35.87 -22.38 17.12
CA ALA A 289 -35.86 -23.84 17.10
C ALA A 289 -34.74 -24.37 16.18
N GLY A 290 -34.36 -25.65 16.33
CA GLY A 290 -33.21 -26.31 15.66
C GLY A 290 -33.20 -26.36 14.12
N GLY A 291 -34.05 -25.57 13.45
CA GLY A 291 -34.17 -25.48 12.00
C GLY A 291 -34.87 -26.69 11.38
N GLY A 292 -35.37 -26.50 10.16
CA GLY A 292 -35.92 -27.58 9.33
C GLY A 292 -37.44 -27.72 9.37
N GLU A 293 -38.16 -26.81 8.71
CA GLU A 293 -39.57 -26.99 8.29
C GLU A 293 -39.88 -26.17 7.03
N TRP A 294 -38.92 -25.98 6.12
CA TRP A 294 -39.24 -25.28 4.87
C TRP A 294 -40.13 -26.18 4.00
N VAL A 295 -41.16 -25.62 3.38
CA VAL A 295 -42.13 -26.37 2.54
C VAL A 295 -41.44 -27.21 1.45
N ALA A 296 -40.30 -26.74 0.94
CA ALA A 296 -39.53 -27.40 -0.10
C ALA A 296 -38.30 -28.20 0.42
N GLU A 297 -38.16 -28.38 1.73
CA GLU A 297 -36.96 -28.96 2.34
C GLU A 297 -36.67 -30.37 1.81
N ALA A 298 -37.69 -31.25 1.78
CA ALA A 298 -37.54 -32.61 1.24
C ALA A 298 -37.03 -32.61 -0.21
N ARG A 299 -37.53 -31.69 -1.04
CA ARG A 299 -37.08 -31.54 -2.44
C ARG A 299 -35.62 -31.12 -2.51
N TRP A 300 -35.18 -30.18 -1.67
CA TRP A 300 -33.78 -29.74 -1.65
C TRP A 300 -32.84 -30.82 -1.14
N TRP A 301 -33.23 -31.57 -0.10
CA TRP A 301 -32.45 -32.73 0.36
C TRP A 301 -32.30 -33.82 -0.71
N ASP A 302 -33.34 -34.06 -1.51
CA ASP A 302 -33.25 -34.98 -2.65
C ASP A 302 -32.26 -34.48 -3.70
N GLU A 303 -32.28 -33.19 -4.03
CA GLU A 303 -31.35 -32.60 -5.00
C GLU A 303 -29.90 -32.61 -4.49
N ILE A 304 -29.68 -32.29 -3.21
CA ILE A 304 -28.37 -32.36 -2.57
C ILE A 304 -27.82 -33.80 -2.60
N ARG A 305 -28.63 -34.80 -2.22
CA ARG A 305 -28.21 -36.21 -2.26
C ARG A 305 -27.84 -36.66 -3.67
N LYS A 306 -28.66 -36.32 -4.67
CA LYS A 306 -28.36 -36.60 -6.09
C LYS A 306 -27.07 -35.92 -6.54
N ARG A 307 -26.79 -34.71 -6.06
CA ARG A 307 -25.57 -33.98 -6.37
C ARG A 307 -24.34 -34.66 -5.75
N ILE A 308 -24.43 -35.03 -4.48
CA ILE A 308 -23.38 -35.79 -3.76
C ILE A 308 -23.09 -37.10 -4.50
N GLU A 309 -24.11 -37.85 -4.90
CA GLU A 309 -23.93 -39.11 -5.63
C GLU A 309 -23.30 -38.90 -7.02
N ARG A 310 -23.64 -37.81 -7.71
CA ARG A 310 -23.09 -37.46 -9.03
C ARG A 310 -21.64 -37.00 -8.96
N GLU A 311 -21.30 -36.20 -7.94
CA GLU A 311 -19.97 -35.64 -7.72
C GLU A 311 -19.07 -36.57 -6.90
N ARG A 312 -19.57 -37.74 -6.51
CA ARG A 312 -18.78 -38.81 -5.90
C ARG A 312 -17.83 -39.38 -6.94
N GLU A 313 -16.72 -38.69 -7.18
CA GLU A 313 -15.63 -39.24 -7.96
C GLU A 313 -15.13 -40.55 -7.29
N PRO A 314 -14.66 -41.55 -8.06
CA PRO A 314 -13.97 -42.72 -7.53
C PRO A 314 -12.56 -42.40 -6.99
N HIS A 315 -12.31 -41.16 -6.56
CA HIS A 315 -11.03 -40.70 -6.04
C HIS A 315 -10.99 -40.74 -4.51
N ASP A 316 -9.84 -41.17 -3.98
CA ASP A 316 -9.57 -41.34 -2.56
C ASP A 316 -9.77 -40.01 -1.80
N PRO A 317 -10.65 -39.95 -0.78
CA PRO A 317 -10.90 -38.75 0.02
C PRO A 317 -9.72 -38.33 0.91
N ILE A 318 -8.53 -38.93 0.71
CA ILE A 318 -7.33 -38.77 1.55
C ILE A 318 -6.22 -37.97 0.82
N THR A 319 -6.32 -37.77 -0.50
CA THR A 319 -5.24 -37.12 -1.28
C THR A 319 -5.31 -35.60 -1.43
N ASP A 320 -6.48 -34.97 -1.25
CA ASP A 320 -6.63 -33.50 -1.39
C ASP A 320 -6.14 -32.69 -0.18
N ASN A 321 -5.91 -33.34 0.96
CA ASN A 321 -5.49 -32.69 2.20
C ASN A 321 -3.97 -32.72 2.44
N LYS A 322 -3.16 -33.12 1.44
CA LYS A 322 -1.71 -32.97 1.55
C LYS A 322 -1.32 -31.57 1.08
N PRO A 323 -0.83 -30.69 1.99
CA PRO A 323 -0.33 -29.39 1.59
C PRO A 323 0.72 -29.61 0.51
N HIS A 324 0.49 -29.03 -0.67
CA HIS A 324 1.40 -29.22 -1.77
C HIS A 324 2.75 -28.59 -1.41
N ASP A 325 3.86 -29.25 -1.75
CA ASP A 325 5.20 -28.82 -1.35
C ASP A 325 5.51 -27.35 -1.70
N TRP A 326 4.90 -26.81 -2.77
CA TRP A 326 5.08 -25.43 -3.21
C TRP A 326 4.53 -24.39 -2.22
N GLU A 327 3.49 -24.71 -1.45
CA GLU A 327 2.82 -23.76 -0.56
C GLU A 327 3.77 -23.20 0.51
N ARG A 328 4.77 -23.97 0.92
CA ARG A 328 5.77 -23.59 1.93
C ARG A 328 6.77 -22.55 1.43
N PHE A 329 6.90 -22.43 0.12
CA PHE A 329 7.89 -21.58 -0.54
C PHE A 329 7.27 -20.30 -1.14
N VAL A 330 5.95 -20.14 -1.03
CA VAL A 330 5.22 -19.02 -1.61
C VAL A 330 4.59 -18.21 -0.48
N MET A 331 4.78 -16.91 -0.52
CA MET A 331 4.22 -15.96 0.45
C MET A 331 2.70 -15.96 0.36
N THR A 332 2.03 -15.84 1.49
CA THR A 332 0.60 -15.49 1.54
C THR A 332 0.37 -14.06 1.05
N ALA A 333 -0.87 -13.71 0.72
CA ALA A 333 -1.24 -12.32 0.46
C ALA A 333 -0.83 -11.39 1.62
N PHE A 334 -1.00 -11.83 2.87
CA PHE A 334 -0.59 -11.09 4.06
C PHE A 334 0.92 -10.86 4.10
N GLU A 335 1.72 -11.91 3.93
CA GLU A 335 3.19 -11.79 3.94
C GLU A 335 3.70 -10.97 2.76
N SER A 336 3.04 -11.03 1.59
CA SER A 336 3.50 -10.40 0.35
C SER A 336 3.62 -8.86 0.38
N VAL A 337 3.18 -8.19 1.45
CA VAL A 337 3.36 -6.74 1.63
C VAL A 337 4.84 -6.36 1.68
N GLU A 338 5.69 -7.20 2.31
CA GLU A 338 7.14 -6.94 2.40
C GLU A 338 7.94 -7.48 1.20
N ALA A 339 7.27 -8.01 0.17
CA ALA A 339 7.92 -8.70 -0.94
C ALA A 339 8.94 -7.82 -1.67
N ILE A 340 8.70 -6.51 -1.75
CA ILE A 340 9.54 -5.53 -2.45
C ILE A 340 10.37 -4.63 -1.54
N TRP A 341 10.30 -4.80 -0.21
CA TRP A 341 11.14 -4.03 0.72
C TRP A 341 12.62 -4.38 0.57
N GLU A 342 13.49 -3.53 1.09
CA GLU A 342 14.91 -3.84 1.20
C GLU A 342 15.13 -5.06 2.11
N LYS A 343 16.27 -5.74 1.92
CA LYS A 343 16.57 -7.01 2.61
C LYS A 343 16.60 -6.88 4.13
N GLU A 344 16.91 -5.70 4.64
CA GLU A 344 16.97 -5.41 6.08
C GLU A 344 15.60 -5.36 6.75
N TYR A 345 14.55 -4.98 6.01
CA TYR A 345 13.19 -4.89 6.53
C TYR A 345 12.36 -6.16 6.34
N LYS A 346 12.86 -7.15 5.60
CA LYS A 346 12.12 -8.40 5.37
C LYS A 346 12.17 -9.34 6.56
N THR A 347 10.99 -9.71 7.06
CA THR A 347 10.85 -10.67 8.16
C THR A 347 10.61 -12.10 7.68
N TRP A 348 9.90 -12.28 6.56
CA TRP A 348 9.54 -13.58 6.03
C TRP A 348 10.72 -14.39 5.52
N LYS A 349 10.66 -15.68 5.81
CA LYS A 349 11.60 -16.69 5.33
C LYS A 349 10.81 -17.94 4.92
N PRO A 350 11.17 -18.60 3.80
CA PRO A 350 10.51 -19.83 3.40
C PRO A 350 10.69 -20.91 4.48
N ALA A 351 9.65 -21.72 4.71
CA ALA A 351 9.69 -22.76 5.73
C ALA A 351 10.75 -23.82 5.39
N ARG A 352 11.64 -24.14 6.34
CA ARG A 352 12.65 -25.21 6.16
C ARG A 352 11.98 -26.57 6.23
N LYS A 353 12.29 -27.46 5.28
CA LYS A 353 11.93 -28.88 5.33
C LYS A 353 12.71 -29.51 6.50
N GLN A 354 12.03 -30.08 7.50
CA GLN A 354 12.67 -31.02 8.41
C GLN A 354 12.77 -32.36 7.68
N GLU A 355 13.95 -32.70 7.14
CA GLU A 355 14.22 -34.06 6.66
C GLU A 355 15.55 -34.58 7.18
N ASN A 356 15.52 -35.84 7.60
CA ASN A 356 16.66 -36.66 8.03
C ASN A 356 17.81 -36.60 7.01
N GLU A 357 19.04 -36.69 7.52
CA GLU A 357 20.33 -36.34 6.92
C GLU A 357 20.77 -37.06 5.62
N HIS A 358 19.90 -37.70 4.83
CA HIS A 358 20.35 -38.59 3.73
C HIS A 358 19.72 -38.43 2.34
N GLU A 359 19.01 -37.35 2.03
CA GLU A 359 18.70 -37.01 0.64
C GLU A 359 19.20 -35.61 0.26
N ALA A 360 19.92 -35.53 -0.85
CA ALA A 360 20.55 -34.30 -1.32
C ALA A 360 19.49 -33.22 -1.60
N ILE A 361 19.49 -32.20 -0.75
CA ILE A 361 18.62 -31.03 -0.82
C ILE A 361 18.84 -30.31 -2.17
N PRO A 362 17.80 -30.11 -2.99
CA PRO A 362 17.88 -29.17 -4.11
C PRO A 362 18.16 -27.78 -3.52
N PRO A 363 19.17 -27.03 -4.02
CA PRO A 363 19.66 -25.84 -3.34
C PRO A 363 18.53 -24.83 -3.12
N MET A 364 18.48 -24.24 -1.92
CA MET A 364 17.56 -23.17 -1.46
C MET A 364 17.30 -22.03 -2.47
N ALA A 365 18.20 -21.84 -3.44
CA ALA A 365 18.03 -20.97 -4.59
C ALA A 365 16.93 -21.42 -5.59
N GLU A 366 16.41 -22.64 -5.50
CA GLU A 366 15.42 -23.20 -6.43
C GLU A 366 13.98 -22.79 -6.12
N TYR A 367 13.72 -22.19 -4.96
CA TYR A 367 12.37 -21.78 -4.53
C TYR A 367 12.27 -20.33 -4.02
N SER A 368 13.35 -19.56 -4.04
CA SER A 368 13.30 -18.12 -3.77
C SER A 368 12.70 -17.35 -4.96
N TRP A 369 11.53 -16.76 -4.77
CA TRP A 369 10.81 -15.92 -5.73
C TRP A 369 11.07 -14.43 -5.49
N GLU A 370 12.34 -14.06 -5.29
CA GLU A 370 12.69 -12.65 -5.15
C GLU A 370 12.26 -11.88 -6.41
N PRO A 371 11.56 -10.73 -6.27
CA PRO A 371 11.29 -9.84 -7.38
C PRO A 371 12.61 -9.27 -7.85
N LYS A 372 13.26 -9.95 -8.78
CA LYS A 372 14.41 -9.39 -9.50
C LYS A 372 13.86 -8.32 -10.41
N ASN A 373 14.49 -7.15 -10.45
CA ASN A 373 14.49 -6.30 -11.66
C ASN A 373 15.07 -7.17 -12.76
N VAL A 374 14.25 -7.92 -13.50
CA VAL A 374 14.73 -9.01 -14.36
C VAL A 374 15.41 -8.40 -15.59
N PRO A 375 16.74 -8.51 -15.75
CA PRO A 375 17.38 -8.22 -17.02
C PRO A 375 17.03 -9.37 -17.99
N ALA A 376 16.98 -9.05 -19.29
CA ALA A 376 16.62 -9.96 -20.36
C ALA A 376 17.34 -11.33 -20.24
N VAL A 377 16.57 -12.40 -20.12
CA VAL A 377 17.05 -13.75 -20.43
C VAL A 377 16.82 -13.94 -21.92
N ASP A 378 17.90 -13.90 -22.70
CA ASP A 378 17.87 -14.16 -24.14
C ASP A 378 17.39 -15.60 -24.39
N GLY A 379 16.14 -15.72 -24.83
CA GLY A 379 15.54 -16.95 -25.33
C GLY A 379 14.40 -16.60 -26.27
N GLN A 380 14.34 -17.23 -27.45
CA GLN A 380 13.40 -16.95 -28.55
C GLN A 380 11.90 -17.10 -28.21
N ASP A 381 11.54 -17.50 -26.99
CA ASP A 381 10.17 -17.74 -26.50
C ASP A 381 9.58 -16.54 -25.71
N ASP A 382 10.34 -15.46 -25.57
CA ASP A 382 10.01 -14.26 -24.78
C ASP A 382 9.29 -13.16 -25.59
N GLN A 383 8.61 -13.53 -26.67
CA GLN A 383 7.93 -12.57 -27.54
C GLN A 383 6.79 -11.85 -26.81
N ILE A 384 6.77 -10.52 -26.96
CA ILE A 384 5.68 -9.66 -26.48
C ILE A 384 4.38 -10.09 -27.18
N GLU A 385 3.37 -10.45 -26.40
CA GLU A 385 2.10 -10.96 -26.92
C GLU A 385 0.98 -9.96 -26.59
N VAL A 386 0.71 -9.06 -27.52
CA VAL A 386 -0.31 -8.02 -27.40
C VAL A 386 -1.13 -7.93 -28.67
N ASP A 387 -2.44 -8.12 -28.56
CA ASP A 387 -3.38 -7.89 -29.65
C ASP A 387 -3.83 -6.42 -29.64
N ILE A 388 -3.30 -5.66 -30.60
CA ILE A 388 -3.54 -4.22 -30.74
C ILE A 388 -5.00 -3.94 -31.13
N SER A 389 -5.67 -4.86 -31.84
CA SER A 389 -7.05 -4.64 -32.29
C SER A 389 -8.00 -4.52 -31.09
N LEU A 390 -7.75 -5.29 -30.04
CA LEU A 390 -8.52 -5.30 -28.79
C LEU A 390 -8.19 -4.10 -27.87
N LEU A 391 -7.19 -3.28 -28.19
CA LEU A 391 -6.90 -2.04 -27.44
C LEU A 391 -7.77 -0.86 -27.88
N SER A 392 -8.53 -1.00 -28.97
CA SER A 392 -9.46 0.03 -29.46
C SER A 392 -10.87 -0.06 -28.85
N ASN A 393 -11.02 -0.82 -27.76
CA ASN A 393 -12.31 -1.07 -27.11
C ASN A 393 -13.00 0.21 -26.62
N GLN A 394 -14.34 0.19 -26.61
CA GLN A 394 -15.17 1.30 -26.14
C GLN A 394 -14.82 1.73 -24.71
N ASP A 395 -14.54 0.78 -23.82
CA ASP A 395 -14.18 1.05 -22.43
C ASP A 395 -12.87 1.86 -22.30
N LEU A 396 -11.87 1.58 -23.14
CA LEU A 396 -10.63 2.35 -23.15
C LEU A 396 -10.84 3.77 -23.70
N ASN A 397 -11.74 3.93 -24.67
CA ASN A 397 -12.09 5.26 -25.18
C ASN A 397 -12.85 6.10 -24.13
N GLN A 398 -13.65 5.47 -23.26
CA GLN A 398 -14.30 6.15 -22.14
C GLN A 398 -13.26 6.60 -21.11
N LEU A 399 -12.32 5.72 -20.75
CA LEU A 399 -11.22 6.06 -19.85
C LEU A 399 -10.34 7.19 -20.39
N ASP A 400 -10.04 7.20 -21.71
CA ASP A 400 -9.34 8.32 -22.35
C ASP A 400 -10.08 9.65 -22.14
N GLN A 401 -11.42 9.67 -22.26
CA GLN A 401 -12.23 10.87 -22.04
C GLN A 401 -12.25 11.31 -20.57
N GLU A 402 -12.37 10.37 -19.63
CA GLU A 402 -12.34 10.65 -18.20
C GLU A 402 -10.98 11.20 -17.77
N GLU A 403 -9.87 10.61 -18.24
CA GLU A 403 -8.51 11.09 -17.95
C GLU A 403 -8.26 12.49 -18.55
N GLU A 404 -8.79 12.79 -19.74
CA GLU A 404 -8.73 14.14 -20.32
C GLU A 404 -9.53 15.15 -19.48
N GLN A 405 -10.70 14.77 -18.97
CA GLN A 405 -11.49 15.63 -18.09
C GLN A 405 -10.77 15.93 -16.76
N ILE A 406 -10.16 14.92 -16.15
CA ILE A 406 -9.37 15.09 -14.92
C ILE A 406 -8.19 16.03 -15.18
N ARG A 407 -7.42 15.79 -16.24
CA ARG A 407 -6.27 16.66 -16.58
C ARG A 407 -6.70 18.09 -16.84
N ASN A 408 -7.80 18.29 -17.56
CA ASN A 408 -8.32 19.64 -17.81
C ASN A 408 -8.76 20.33 -16.51
N ARG A 409 -9.26 19.57 -15.52
CA ARG A 409 -9.63 20.10 -14.21
C ARG A 409 -8.39 20.46 -13.37
N GLU A 410 -7.37 19.62 -13.35
CA GLU A 410 -6.10 19.90 -12.66
C GLU A 410 -5.42 21.16 -13.22
N VAL A 411 -5.42 21.33 -14.54
CA VAL A 411 -4.91 22.57 -15.17
C VAL A 411 -5.74 23.78 -14.74
N LEU A 412 -7.07 23.66 -14.64
CA LEU A 412 -7.91 24.77 -14.18
C LEU A 412 -7.65 25.15 -12.72
N ASP A 413 -7.40 24.17 -11.84
CA ASP A 413 -7.05 24.42 -10.44
C ASP A 413 -5.66 25.10 -10.33
N ASP A 414 -4.65 24.66 -11.10
CA ASP A 414 -3.33 25.31 -11.17
C ASP A 414 -3.40 26.77 -11.66
N PHE A 415 -4.32 27.08 -12.58
CA PHE A 415 -4.55 28.45 -13.06
C PHE A 415 -5.30 29.31 -12.03
N ALA A 416 -6.23 28.73 -11.28
CA ALA A 416 -6.96 29.43 -10.22
C ALA A 416 -6.04 29.81 -9.04
N GLU A 417 -5.07 28.95 -8.69
CA GLU A 417 -4.07 29.27 -7.66
C GLU A 417 -3.08 30.36 -8.09
N GLN A 418 -2.88 30.59 -9.39
CA GLN A 418 -2.03 31.67 -9.91
C GLN A 418 -2.74 33.03 -9.95
N GLU A 419 -4.06 33.08 -10.17
CA GLU A 419 -4.82 34.34 -10.20
C GLU A 419 -5.06 34.96 -8.81
N GLU A 420 -5.00 34.19 -7.71
CA GLU A 420 -5.12 34.72 -6.34
C GLU A 420 -3.85 35.46 -5.83
N ILE A 421 -2.76 35.54 -6.61
CA ILE A 421 -1.49 36.15 -6.19
C ILE A 421 -1.32 37.63 -6.66
N GLU A 422 -2.19 38.15 -7.54
CA GLU A 422 -2.14 39.57 -7.96
C GLU A 422 -3.25 40.42 -7.31
N GLU A 423 -3.17 40.66 -6.00
CA GLU A 423 -3.79 41.87 -5.42
C GLU A 423 -2.79 43.05 -5.48
N PRO A 424 -3.12 44.19 -6.11
CA PRO A 424 -2.23 45.34 -6.15
C PRO A 424 -2.14 46.04 -4.78
N GLU A 425 -0.92 46.31 -4.32
CA GLU A 425 -0.62 47.06 -3.10
C GLU A 425 -1.32 48.45 -3.10
N GLU A 426 -2.36 48.61 -2.26
CA GLU A 426 -2.89 49.93 -1.93
C GLU A 426 -1.94 50.64 -0.95
N ILE A 427 -1.33 51.71 -1.45
CA ILE A 427 -0.51 52.66 -0.69
C ILE A 427 -1.41 53.38 0.32
N TYR A 428 -1.25 53.11 1.61
CA TYR A 428 -1.87 53.90 2.68
C TYR A 428 -1.10 55.22 2.87
N GLU A 429 -1.67 56.33 2.38
CA GLU A 429 -1.26 57.68 2.77
C GLU A 429 -1.74 57.98 4.21
N GLU A 430 -0.79 58.25 5.09
CA GLU A 430 -0.99 58.65 6.48
C GLU A 430 -1.57 60.08 6.52
N SER A 431 -2.86 60.21 6.85
CA SER A 431 -3.48 61.52 7.13
C SER A 431 -3.64 61.72 8.63
N VAL A 432 -2.93 62.73 9.12
CA VAL A 432 -2.95 63.24 10.48
C VAL A 432 -4.34 63.81 10.78
N HIS A 433 -5.05 63.26 11.76
CA HIS A 433 -6.25 63.87 12.33
C HIS A 433 -5.96 64.41 13.74
N GLU A 434 -6.19 65.71 13.87
CA GLU A 434 -6.11 66.52 15.10
C GLU A 434 -7.08 66.03 16.19
N GLU A 435 -6.62 66.19 17.44
CA GLU A 435 -7.33 65.94 18.69
C GLU A 435 -8.56 66.85 18.87
N ASP A 436 -9.65 66.32 19.45
CA ASP A 436 -10.32 66.94 20.60
C ASP A 436 -11.37 65.99 21.26
N PRO A 437 -11.79 66.21 22.52
CA PRO A 437 -11.92 65.15 23.52
C PRO A 437 -13.34 65.04 24.08
N TYR A 438 -13.77 63.84 24.48
CA TYR A 438 -14.92 63.71 25.41
C TYR A 438 -14.71 62.61 26.46
N LEU A 439 -14.95 63.03 27.70
CA LEU A 439 -14.75 62.41 29.01
C LEU A 439 -15.74 61.26 29.33
N PRO A 440 -15.52 60.49 30.41
CA PRO A 440 -16.01 59.13 30.60
C PRO A 440 -17.37 59.06 31.30
N MET A 441 -18.11 57.96 31.07
CA MET A 441 -19.28 57.60 31.89
C MET A 441 -19.02 56.28 32.61
N GLU A 442 -19.04 56.39 33.94
CA GLU A 442 -18.81 55.35 34.94
C GLU A 442 -19.91 54.27 34.95
N GLU A 443 -19.48 53.08 35.37
CA GLU A 443 -20.33 51.99 35.84
C GLU A 443 -21.19 52.41 37.04
N GLN A 444 -22.49 52.10 37.02
CA GLN A 444 -23.23 51.84 38.24
C GLN A 444 -24.09 50.57 38.11
N ARG A 445 -23.71 49.58 38.92
CA ARG A 445 -24.50 48.42 39.33
C ARG A 445 -25.67 48.83 40.23
N SER A 446 -26.72 47.99 40.20
CA SER A 446 -27.73 47.74 41.24
C SER A 446 -29.05 48.54 41.17
N ARG A 447 -30.12 47.92 40.65
CA ARG A 447 -31.08 47.11 41.43
C ARG A 447 -32.04 46.35 40.53
#